data_AF-V6Z4D4-F1
#
_entry.id   AF-V6Z4D4-F1
#
_cell.length_a   1.000
_cell.length_b   1.000
_cell.length_c   1.000
_cell.angle_alpha   90.00
_cell.angle_beta   90.00
_cell.angle_gamma   90.00
#
_symmetry.space_group_name_H-M   'P 1'
#
loop_
_entity.id
_entity.type
_entity.pdbx_description
1 polymer ?
#
loop_
_entity_poly.entity_id
_entity_poly.type
_entity_poly.pdbx_seq_one_letter_code
_entity_poly.pdbx_strand_id
1 'polypeptide(L)'
;MAYDLYDYQIDLICRARNKIAEGLNVMIVSPPGSGKSVVISEIARLATEKGGHVLFLVHRKELIEQITNSFKMNNVDMSNADLYTVIKAKNRLEQLKKPSLIITDEGHHGKASTYQDIYDYFDDVPRLGFTATPWRMNGTGFTTIYDEMVEGKTVDWLIKNHKLADYRYFSLPAIDTKKLKVRNGEFTNDSIDDAFGDAIYGDVVQEYLKHSPNQQAILYAHSVEASIEFAREFQNAGINAVHADAKTPKTERESIMQDFRNGEIRVLCNVDLISEGFDVPDCTVTILCRPTKSLVLYLQQSMRSMRYKPNKTATIIDCVMNYSIHGLPDGKHDWSKYFIGGWKRQAKANTIRAKECPECSSVWSINTQICINCGYDFGERERKEKERIEAELVEIRKRDFQIAMIDRKPYSESLFAIEDNWKIAQAKTAIKGSGNPLYKIAYFYIKNNLDSPAVLEEIINVTNKNPKEVHAAFQWMKHKIRN
;
A
#
# COMPACT_ATOMS: atom_id res chain seq x y z
N MET A 1 -4.48 27.54 -19.14
CA MET A 1 -3.66 26.79 -20.12
C MET A 1 -3.91 25.32 -19.87
N ALA A 2 -4.11 24.53 -20.93
CA ALA A 2 -4.24 23.08 -20.81
C ALA A 2 -2.97 22.48 -20.19
N TYR A 3 -3.08 21.30 -19.58
CA TYR A 3 -1.93 20.66 -18.95
C TYR A 3 -0.91 20.21 -19.99
N ASP A 4 0.37 20.47 -19.72
CA ASP A 4 1.46 19.82 -20.45
C ASP A 4 1.63 18.40 -19.92
N LEU A 5 1.35 17.42 -20.77
CA LEU A 5 1.39 16.01 -20.42
C LEU A 5 2.81 15.47 -20.53
N TYR A 6 3.18 14.59 -19.59
CA TYR A 6 4.39 13.79 -19.73
C TYR A 6 4.20 12.62 -20.70
N ASP A 7 5.28 12.17 -21.34
CA ASP A 7 5.26 11.03 -22.27
C ASP A 7 4.60 9.77 -21.69
N TYR A 8 4.83 9.47 -20.42
CA TYR A 8 4.23 8.31 -19.77
C TYR A 8 2.72 8.46 -19.56
N GLN A 9 2.21 9.69 -19.45
CA GLN A 9 0.78 9.98 -19.36
C GLN A 9 0.15 9.87 -20.75
N ILE A 10 0.81 10.39 -21.79
CA ILE A 10 0.38 10.24 -23.18
C ILE A 10 0.28 8.77 -23.56
N ASP A 11 1.33 7.97 -23.27
CA ASP A 11 1.32 6.52 -23.49
C ASP A 11 0.14 5.83 -22.78
N LEU A 12 -0.08 6.15 -21.50
CA LEU A 12 -1.19 5.60 -20.73
C LEU A 12 -2.56 5.94 -21.34
N ILE A 13 -2.74 7.19 -21.75
CA ILE A 13 -3.96 7.68 -22.41
C ILE A 13 -4.18 6.94 -23.73
N CYS A 14 -3.15 6.84 -24.57
CA CYS A 14 -3.22 6.17 -25.86
C CYS A 14 -3.59 4.68 -25.71
N ARG A 15 -2.93 3.96 -24.79
CA ARG A 15 -3.24 2.54 -24.53
C ARG A 15 -4.69 2.35 -24.06
N ALA A 16 -5.16 3.17 -23.13
CA ALA A 16 -6.52 3.09 -22.64
C ALA A 16 -7.55 3.42 -23.73
N ARG A 17 -7.32 4.50 -24.51
CA ARG A 17 -8.22 4.91 -25.59
C ARG A 17 -8.31 3.88 -26.72
N ASN A 18 -7.19 3.23 -27.05
CA ASN A 18 -7.18 2.16 -28.07
C ASN A 18 -8.07 0.99 -27.62
N LYS A 19 -7.97 0.59 -26.35
CA LYS A 19 -8.84 -0.47 -25.79
C LYS A 19 -10.32 -0.08 -25.74
N ILE A 20 -10.62 1.18 -25.40
CA ILE A 20 -11.99 1.70 -25.47
C ILE A 20 -12.51 1.68 -26.92
N ALA A 21 -11.66 2.03 -27.90
CA ALA A 21 -12.03 2.00 -29.32
C ALA A 21 -12.26 0.58 -29.86
N GLU A 22 -11.67 -0.45 -29.24
CA GLU A 22 -11.96 -1.87 -29.47
C GLU A 22 -13.33 -2.31 -28.89
N GLY A 23 -14.03 -1.41 -28.18
CA GLY A 23 -15.32 -1.70 -27.52
C GLY A 23 -15.19 -2.26 -26.11
N LEU A 24 -14.00 -2.18 -25.49
CA LEU A 24 -13.72 -2.75 -24.18
C LEU A 24 -13.94 -1.72 -23.06
N ASN A 25 -14.43 -2.20 -21.91
CA ASN A 25 -14.44 -1.44 -20.67
C ASN A 25 -13.07 -1.52 -20.00
N VAL A 26 -12.49 -0.38 -19.64
CA VAL A 26 -11.09 -0.30 -19.22
C VAL A 26 -10.95 0.20 -17.80
N MET A 27 -10.11 -0.45 -17.00
CA MET A 27 -9.63 0.08 -15.72
C MET A 27 -8.19 0.58 -15.86
N ILE A 28 -7.97 1.88 -15.66
CA ILE A 28 -6.64 2.45 -15.49
C ILE A 28 -6.21 2.31 -14.03
N VAL A 29 -5.03 1.72 -13.84
CA VAL A 29 -4.37 1.63 -12.53
C VAL A 29 -3.14 2.53 -12.54
N SER A 30 -3.15 3.57 -11.70
CA SER A 30 -2.04 4.52 -11.64
C SER A 30 -1.78 4.99 -10.21
N PRO A 31 -0.54 4.91 -9.68
CA PRO A 31 -0.26 5.21 -8.29
C PRO A 31 -0.64 6.64 -7.85
N PRO A 32 -0.87 6.90 -6.55
CA PRO A 32 -1.03 8.25 -6.02
C PRO A 32 0.14 9.16 -6.44
N GLY A 33 -0.16 10.41 -6.80
CA GLY A 33 0.86 11.37 -7.26
C GLY A 33 1.34 11.20 -8.70
N SER A 34 0.87 10.18 -9.45
CA SER A 34 1.19 9.99 -10.87
C SER A 34 0.54 10.98 -11.85
N GLY A 35 -0.34 11.86 -11.36
CA GLY A 35 -1.12 12.79 -12.18
C GLY A 35 -2.44 12.23 -12.71
N LYS A 36 -3.10 11.36 -11.93
CA LYS A 36 -4.41 10.73 -12.28
C LYS A 36 -5.43 11.76 -12.79
N SER A 37 -5.62 12.87 -12.06
CA SER A 37 -6.59 13.91 -12.44
C SER A 37 -6.27 14.57 -13.78
N VAL A 38 -4.99 14.73 -14.12
CA VAL A 38 -4.54 15.26 -15.41
C VAL A 38 -4.88 14.29 -16.53
N VAL A 39 -4.57 13.00 -16.36
CA VAL A 39 -4.92 11.94 -17.32
C VAL A 39 -6.44 11.85 -17.54
N ILE A 40 -7.21 11.89 -16.46
CA ILE A 40 -8.67 11.91 -16.49
C ILE A 40 -9.18 13.11 -17.30
N SER A 41 -8.70 14.31 -16.98
CA SER A 41 -9.15 15.56 -17.63
C SER A 41 -8.81 15.57 -19.11
N GLU A 42 -7.69 14.97 -19.49
CA GLU A 42 -7.30 14.87 -20.90
C GLU A 42 -8.19 13.90 -21.68
N ILE A 43 -8.51 12.73 -21.12
CA ILE A 43 -9.44 11.81 -21.77
C ILE A 43 -10.83 12.44 -21.91
N ALA A 44 -11.30 13.15 -20.88
CA ALA A 44 -12.56 13.88 -20.94
C ALA A 44 -12.53 14.96 -22.03
N ARG A 45 -11.47 15.79 -22.09
CA ARG A 45 -11.29 16.83 -23.13
C ARG A 45 -11.37 16.23 -24.53
N LEU A 46 -10.60 15.17 -24.78
CA LEU A 46 -10.53 14.49 -26.07
C LEU A 46 -11.85 13.82 -26.47
N ALA A 47 -12.66 13.39 -25.50
CA ALA A 47 -14.00 12.86 -25.77
C ALA A 47 -14.97 13.99 -26.14
N THR A 48 -14.96 15.09 -25.37
CA THR A 48 -15.83 16.24 -25.63
C THR A 48 -15.48 16.99 -26.91
N GLU A 49 -14.19 17.08 -27.28
CA GLU A 49 -13.75 17.68 -28.56
C GLU A 49 -14.27 16.95 -29.79
N LYS A 50 -14.58 15.65 -29.66
CA LYS A 50 -15.22 14.86 -30.71
C LYS A 50 -16.75 15.00 -30.71
N GLY A 51 -17.31 15.89 -29.89
CA GLY A 51 -18.75 16.02 -29.68
C GLY A 51 -19.37 14.94 -28.78
N GLY A 52 -18.55 14.12 -28.11
CA GLY A 52 -19.00 13.10 -27.18
C GLY A 52 -19.49 13.70 -25.86
N HIS A 53 -20.44 13.02 -25.21
CA HIS A 53 -20.96 13.41 -23.90
C HIS A 53 -20.33 12.55 -22.80
N VAL A 54 -19.66 13.16 -21.83
CA VAL A 54 -18.95 12.45 -20.75
C VAL A 54 -19.77 12.47 -19.48
N LEU A 55 -20.05 11.30 -18.91
CA LEU A 55 -20.56 11.18 -17.54
C LEU A 55 -19.40 10.85 -16.61
N PHE A 56 -19.06 11.78 -15.71
CA PHE A 56 -18.03 11.58 -14.71
C PHE A 56 -18.64 11.28 -13.33
N LEU A 57 -18.25 10.14 -12.75
CA LEU A 57 -18.76 9.64 -11.49
C LEU A 57 -17.70 9.72 -10.39
N VAL A 58 -18.10 10.25 -9.24
CA VAL A 58 -17.31 10.28 -8.00
C VAL A 58 -18.10 9.71 -6.82
N HIS A 59 -17.41 9.22 -5.80
CA HIS A 59 -18.07 8.69 -4.59
C HIS A 59 -18.43 9.78 -3.57
N ARG A 60 -17.78 10.94 -3.60
CA ARG A 60 -17.99 12.07 -2.68
C ARG A 60 -18.29 13.37 -3.40
N LYS A 61 -19.05 14.27 -2.76
CA LYS A 61 -19.47 15.55 -3.36
C LYS A 61 -18.29 16.50 -3.53
N GLU A 62 -17.32 16.43 -2.63
CA GLU A 62 -16.16 17.32 -2.56
C GLU A 62 -15.17 17.08 -3.70
N LEU A 63 -15.12 15.85 -4.21
CA LEU A 63 -14.38 15.51 -5.43
C LEU A 63 -14.98 16.16 -6.67
N ILE A 64 -16.28 16.53 -6.67
CA ILE A 64 -16.90 17.23 -7.80
C ILE A 64 -16.23 18.59 -8.01
N GLU A 65 -15.98 19.33 -6.93
CA GLU A 65 -15.39 20.67 -7.02
C GLU A 65 -13.94 20.58 -7.53
N GLN A 66 -13.17 19.61 -7.02
CA GLN A 66 -11.81 19.33 -7.50
C GLN A 66 -11.76 18.96 -8.98
N ILE A 67 -12.59 18.01 -9.42
CA ILE A 67 -12.59 17.58 -10.81
C ILE A 67 -13.14 18.67 -11.74
N THR A 68 -14.11 19.46 -11.29
CA THR A 68 -14.61 20.63 -12.05
C THR A 68 -13.46 21.60 -12.33
N ASN A 69 -12.64 21.90 -11.33
CA ASN A 69 -11.49 22.78 -11.50
C ASN A 69 -10.46 22.17 -12.46
N SER A 70 -10.16 20.87 -12.31
CA SER A 70 -9.26 20.14 -13.21
C SER A 70 -9.75 20.15 -14.67
N PHE A 71 -11.05 19.97 -14.90
CA PHE A 71 -11.68 19.97 -16.23
C PHE A 71 -11.62 21.36 -16.87
N LYS A 72 -11.96 22.41 -16.10
CA LYS A 72 -11.85 23.80 -16.56
C LYS A 72 -10.42 24.17 -16.91
N MET A 73 -9.45 23.79 -16.07
CA MET A 73 -8.03 24.02 -16.34
C MET A 73 -7.58 23.37 -17.65
N ASN A 74 -8.08 22.16 -17.93
CA ASN A 74 -7.77 21.43 -19.15
C ASN A 74 -8.70 21.75 -20.34
N ASN A 75 -9.50 22.81 -20.29
CA ASN A 75 -10.43 23.19 -21.37
C ASN A 75 -11.39 22.06 -21.81
N VAL A 76 -11.83 21.21 -20.89
CA VAL A 76 -12.92 20.26 -21.17
C VAL A 76 -14.19 21.06 -21.45
N ASP A 77 -14.92 20.69 -22.50
CA ASP A 77 -16.20 21.33 -22.80
C ASP A 77 -17.26 20.89 -21.77
N MET A 78 -17.47 21.76 -20.78
CA MET A 78 -18.40 21.53 -19.68
C MET A 78 -19.86 21.44 -20.12
N SER A 79 -20.22 21.88 -21.34
CA SER A 79 -21.58 21.67 -21.87
C SER A 79 -21.83 20.23 -22.30
N ASN A 80 -20.75 19.46 -22.49
CA ASN A 80 -20.77 18.05 -22.85
C ASN A 80 -20.21 17.14 -21.74
N ALA A 81 -20.15 17.63 -20.50
CA ALA A 81 -19.64 16.87 -19.36
C ALA A 81 -20.56 16.99 -18.13
N ASP A 82 -21.14 15.86 -17.73
CA ASP A 82 -21.94 15.73 -16.51
C ASP A 82 -21.07 15.22 -15.35
N LEU A 83 -20.92 16.02 -14.30
CA LEU A 83 -20.16 15.66 -13.10
C LEU A 83 -21.12 15.36 -11.93
N TYR A 84 -21.18 14.10 -11.50
CA TYR A 84 -22.11 13.69 -10.45
C TYR A 84 -21.48 12.78 -9.39
N THR A 85 -22.02 12.87 -8.18
CA THR A 85 -21.86 11.74 -7.25
C THR A 85 -22.67 10.56 -7.78
N VAL A 86 -22.19 9.35 -7.52
CA VAL A 86 -22.85 8.11 -7.97
C VAL A 86 -24.31 8.06 -7.54
N ILE A 87 -24.62 8.43 -6.30
CA ILE A 87 -26.00 8.46 -5.78
C ILE A 87 -26.85 9.47 -6.57
N LYS A 88 -26.31 10.65 -6.87
CA LYS A 88 -27.05 11.70 -7.60
C LYS A 88 -27.30 11.30 -9.05
N ALA A 89 -26.34 10.67 -9.71
CA ALA A 89 -26.50 10.13 -11.06
C ALA A 89 -27.56 9.02 -11.09
N LYS A 90 -27.47 8.06 -10.15
CA LYS A 90 -28.44 6.96 -10.01
C LYS A 90 -29.88 7.44 -9.80
N ASN A 91 -30.07 8.50 -9.03
CA ASN A 91 -31.39 9.09 -8.79
C ASN A 91 -31.92 9.95 -9.97
N ARG A 92 -31.13 10.12 -11.04
CA ARG A 92 -31.46 10.98 -12.18
C ARG A 92 -31.31 10.27 -13.53
N LEU A 93 -31.18 8.95 -13.56
CA LEU A 93 -30.86 8.18 -14.78
C LEU A 93 -31.71 8.57 -15.99
N GLU A 94 -33.03 8.67 -15.82
CA GLU A 94 -33.97 9.02 -16.90
C GLU A 94 -33.83 10.47 -17.42
N GLN A 95 -33.22 11.36 -16.63
CA GLN A 95 -33.01 12.77 -16.97
C GLN A 95 -31.62 13.02 -17.57
N LEU A 96 -30.71 12.05 -17.45
CA LEU A 96 -29.35 12.19 -17.97
C LEU A 96 -29.36 12.03 -19.49
N LYS A 97 -28.67 12.94 -20.19
CA LYS A 97 -28.35 12.75 -21.60
C LYS A 97 -27.47 11.51 -21.73
N LYS A 98 -27.82 10.60 -22.64
CA LYS A 98 -27.04 9.38 -22.88
C LYS A 98 -25.57 9.73 -23.14
N PRO A 99 -24.63 9.28 -22.27
CA PRO A 99 -23.22 9.56 -22.46
C PRO A 99 -22.64 8.69 -23.58
N SER A 100 -21.54 9.14 -24.18
CA SER A 100 -20.68 8.34 -25.04
C SER A 100 -19.51 7.70 -24.29
N LEU A 101 -19.24 8.15 -23.06
CA LEU A 101 -18.21 7.61 -22.19
C LEU A 101 -18.59 7.84 -20.72
N ILE A 102 -18.50 6.79 -19.91
CA ILE A 102 -18.61 6.90 -18.46
C ILE A 102 -17.22 6.82 -17.85
N ILE A 103 -16.80 7.83 -17.11
CA ILE A 103 -15.53 7.83 -16.38
C ILE A 103 -15.81 7.78 -14.89
N THR A 104 -15.20 6.83 -14.19
CA THR A 104 -15.40 6.64 -12.76
C THR A 104 -14.10 6.83 -12.00
N ASP A 105 -14.07 7.81 -11.09
CA ASP A 105 -12.99 7.93 -10.12
C ASP A 105 -13.15 6.91 -8.99
N GLU A 106 -12.04 6.44 -8.45
CA GLU A 106 -11.98 5.33 -7.51
C GLU A 106 -12.81 4.12 -7.97
N GLY A 107 -12.59 3.71 -9.22
CA GLY A 107 -13.29 2.62 -9.89
C GLY A 107 -13.26 1.28 -9.16
N HIS A 108 -12.41 1.13 -8.14
CA HIS A 108 -12.42 0.00 -7.22
C HIS A 108 -13.74 -0.13 -6.41
N HIS A 109 -14.57 0.91 -6.38
CA HIS A 109 -15.93 0.88 -5.80
C HIS A 109 -17.01 0.38 -6.75
N GLY A 110 -16.71 0.17 -8.05
CA GLY A 110 -17.71 -0.07 -9.09
C GLY A 110 -18.63 -1.29 -8.89
N LYS A 111 -18.31 -2.22 -7.98
CA LYS A 111 -19.15 -3.37 -7.62
C LYS A 111 -20.27 -3.05 -6.63
N ALA A 112 -20.31 -1.86 -6.05
CA ALA A 112 -21.45 -1.46 -5.22
C ALA A 112 -22.71 -1.35 -6.09
N SER A 113 -23.86 -1.74 -5.55
CA SER A 113 -25.13 -1.79 -6.31
C SER A 113 -25.46 -0.46 -6.98
N THR A 114 -25.20 0.66 -6.32
CA THR A 114 -25.43 2.00 -6.89
C THR A 114 -24.62 2.30 -8.15
N TYR A 115 -23.44 1.71 -8.30
CA TYR A 115 -22.66 1.82 -9.52
C TYR A 115 -23.20 0.87 -10.59
N GLN A 116 -23.53 -0.37 -10.21
CA GLN A 116 -24.11 -1.35 -11.11
C GLN A 116 -25.42 -0.83 -11.72
N ASP A 117 -26.31 -0.21 -10.93
CA ASP A 117 -27.56 0.39 -11.44
C ASP A 117 -27.31 1.39 -12.58
N ILE A 118 -26.25 2.20 -12.51
CA ILE A 118 -25.89 3.18 -13.56
C ILE A 118 -25.29 2.47 -14.77
N TYR A 119 -24.40 1.51 -14.50
CA TYR A 119 -23.71 0.74 -15.53
C TYR A 119 -24.69 -0.11 -16.34
N ASP A 120 -25.65 -0.74 -15.70
CA ASP A 120 -26.68 -1.57 -16.32
C ASP A 120 -27.69 -0.71 -17.11
N TYR A 121 -27.96 0.52 -16.67
CA TYR A 121 -28.80 1.46 -17.40
C TYR A 121 -28.14 1.95 -18.70
N PHE A 122 -26.82 2.14 -18.69
CA PHE A 122 -26.01 2.51 -19.84
C PHE A 122 -25.07 1.36 -20.24
N ASP A 123 -25.65 0.18 -20.47
CA ASP A 123 -24.92 -1.06 -20.72
C ASP A 123 -24.10 -1.05 -22.02
N ASP A 124 -24.57 -0.30 -23.02
CA ASP A 124 -23.92 -0.12 -24.31
C ASP A 124 -22.89 1.03 -24.36
N VAL A 125 -22.69 1.74 -23.25
CA VAL A 125 -21.74 2.86 -23.16
C VAL A 125 -20.41 2.38 -22.59
N PRO A 126 -19.27 2.65 -23.27
CA PRO A 126 -17.96 2.25 -22.75
C PRO A 126 -17.63 2.94 -21.43
N ARG A 127 -16.95 2.19 -20.56
CA ARG A 127 -16.63 2.59 -19.18
C ARG A 127 -15.12 2.68 -19.00
N LEU A 128 -14.70 3.72 -18.28
CA LEU A 128 -13.31 3.95 -17.90
C LEU A 128 -13.20 4.16 -16.38
N GLY A 129 -12.67 3.18 -15.68
CA GLY A 129 -12.41 3.27 -14.24
C GLY A 129 -10.99 3.75 -13.94
N PHE A 130 -10.83 4.63 -12.98
CA PHE A 130 -9.51 5.05 -12.49
C PHE A 130 -9.31 4.63 -11.05
N THR A 131 -8.17 4.03 -10.72
CA THR A 131 -7.83 3.75 -9.33
C THR A 131 -6.32 3.71 -9.09
N ALA A 132 -5.94 4.00 -7.84
CA ALA A 132 -4.58 3.74 -7.37
C ALA A 132 -4.27 2.25 -7.27
N THR A 133 -5.28 1.44 -6.90
CA THR A 133 -5.10 0.01 -6.70
C THR A 133 -6.36 -0.76 -7.12
N PRO A 134 -6.25 -1.78 -7.99
CA PRO A 134 -7.34 -2.69 -8.31
C PRO A 134 -7.48 -3.73 -7.19
N TRP A 135 -7.59 -3.28 -5.94
CA TRP A 135 -7.59 -4.15 -4.75
C TRP A 135 -8.93 -4.05 -4.01
N ARG A 136 -9.46 -5.20 -3.57
CA ARG A 136 -10.61 -5.27 -2.67
C ARG A 136 -10.34 -6.19 -1.52
N MET A 137 -10.70 -5.75 -0.32
CA MET A 137 -10.47 -6.52 0.90
C MET A 137 -11.14 -7.90 0.92
N ASN A 138 -12.27 -8.06 0.23
CA ASN A 138 -12.97 -9.33 0.12
C ASN A 138 -12.34 -10.29 -0.91
N GLY A 139 -11.34 -9.85 -1.68
CA GLY A 139 -10.66 -10.64 -2.69
C GLY A 139 -11.41 -10.77 -4.02
N THR A 140 -12.55 -10.11 -4.19
CA THR A 140 -13.28 -10.10 -5.47
C THR A 140 -12.58 -9.20 -6.48
N GLY A 141 -12.50 -9.66 -7.74
CA GLY A 141 -11.90 -8.91 -8.84
C GLY A 141 -12.87 -7.93 -9.50
N PHE A 142 -12.44 -7.40 -10.64
CA PHE A 142 -13.09 -6.32 -11.39
C PHE A 142 -13.49 -6.70 -12.82
N THR A 143 -13.17 -7.94 -13.23
CA THR A 143 -13.45 -8.49 -14.57
C THR A 143 -14.93 -8.53 -14.96
N THR A 144 -15.85 -8.38 -14.00
CA THR A 144 -17.28 -8.27 -14.28
C THR A 144 -17.73 -6.84 -14.63
N ILE A 145 -16.83 -5.86 -14.52
CA ILE A 145 -17.11 -4.43 -14.77
C ILE A 145 -16.21 -3.92 -15.90
N TYR A 146 -14.96 -4.34 -15.89
CA TYR A 146 -13.94 -3.93 -16.85
C TYR A 146 -13.36 -5.17 -17.51
N ASP A 147 -13.28 -5.15 -18.83
CA ASP A 147 -12.75 -6.22 -19.65
C ASP A 147 -11.22 -6.24 -19.60
N GLU A 148 -10.61 -5.06 -19.53
CA GLU A 148 -9.15 -4.88 -19.57
C GLU A 148 -8.63 -3.93 -18.49
N MET A 149 -7.39 -4.17 -18.06
CA MET A 149 -6.66 -3.31 -17.14
C MET A 149 -5.45 -2.70 -17.83
N VAL A 150 -5.31 -1.39 -17.74
CA VAL A 150 -4.17 -0.65 -18.30
C VAL A 150 -3.36 -0.05 -17.16
N GLU A 151 -2.15 -0.56 -16.97
CA GLU A 151 -1.26 -0.09 -15.91
C GLU A 151 -0.47 1.15 -16.34
N GLY A 152 -0.41 2.12 -15.43
CA GLY A 152 0.53 3.24 -15.47
C GLY A 152 1.93 2.82 -15.04
N LYS A 153 2.84 3.80 -14.92
CA LYS A 153 4.19 3.54 -14.42
C LYS A 153 4.16 3.20 -12.93
N THR A 154 5.08 2.32 -12.51
CA THR A 154 5.22 1.91 -11.11
C THR A 154 5.76 3.05 -10.24
N VAL A 155 5.56 2.96 -8.92
CA VAL A 155 6.10 3.93 -7.95
C VAL A 155 7.63 4.04 -8.06
N ASP A 156 8.33 2.90 -8.13
CA ASP A 156 9.79 2.84 -8.33
C ASP A 156 10.24 3.55 -9.62
N TRP A 157 9.49 3.40 -10.72
CA TRP A 157 9.78 4.11 -11.96
C TRP A 157 9.55 5.62 -11.81
N LEU A 158 8.45 6.03 -11.18
CA LEU A 158 8.12 7.44 -10.97
C LEU A 158 9.17 8.14 -10.10
N ILE A 159 9.70 7.47 -9.06
CA ILE A 159 10.81 7.98 -8.23
C ILE A 159 12.07 8.16 -9.09
N LYS A 160 12.48 7.12 -9.83
CA LYS A 160 13.69 7.14 -10.68
C LYS A 160 13.66 8.19 -11.79
N ASN A 161 12.46 8.60 -12.22
CA ASN A 161 12.26 9.57 -13.29
C ASN A 161 11.80 10.94 -12.75
N HIS A 162 11.98 11.21 -11.46
CA HIS A 162 11.69 12.50 -10.84
C HIS A 162 10.23 12.96 -11.04
N LYS A 163 9.30 12.00 -11.02
CA LYS A 163 7.83 12.24 -11.03
C LYS A 163 7.21 11.99 -9.65
N LEU A 164 7.90 11.28 -8.79
CA LEU A 164 7.71 11.24 -7.34
C LEU A 164 9.04 11.55 -6.65
N ALA A 165 8.97 12.09 -5.45
CA ALA A 165 10.11 12.24 -4.55
C ALA A 165 10.51 10.86 -3.98
N ASP A 166 11.81 10.68 -3.75
CA ASP A 166 12.31 9.55 -2.97
C ASP A 166 11.88 9.70 -1.49
N TYR A 167 12.01 8.64 -0.69
CA TYR A 167 11.52 8.66 0.69
C TYR A 167 12.40 7.89 1.69
N ARG A 168 12.31 8.31 2.96
CA ARG A 168 12.80 7.58 4.13
C ARG A 168 11.60 7.08 4.93
N TYR A 169 11.65 5.83 5.37
CA TYR A 169 10.55 5.18 6.08
C TYR A 169 11.01 4.78 7.47
N PHE A 170 10.32 5.25 8.50
CA PHE A 170 10.59 4.93 9.90
C PHE A 170 9.40 4.19 10.48
N SER A 171 9.64 3.09 11.18
CA SER A 171 8.57 2.35 11.84
C SER A 171 9.06 1.58 13.06
N LEU A 172 8.11 1.13 13.86
CA LEU A 172 8.38 0.26 14.99
C LEU A 172 8.94 -1.10 14.51
N PRO A 173 9.95 -1.66 15.20
CA PRO A 173 10.50 -2.96 14.86
C PRO A 173 9.51 -4.10 15.14
N ALA A 174 8.68 -3.99 16.19
CA ALA A 174 7.65 -4.95 16.55
C ALA A 174 6.55 -4.29 17.41
N ILE A 175 5.31 -4.77 17.27
CA ILE A 175 4.18 -4.38 18.13
C ILE A 175 3.27 -5.57 18.43
N ASP A 176 2.61 -5.55 19.59
CA ASP A 176 1.62 -6.58 19.94
C ASP A 176 0.29 -6.32 19.23
N THR A 177 0.11 -6.95 18.07
CA THR A 177 -1.14 -6.88 17.30
C THR A 177 -2.24 -7.81 17.84
N LYS A 178 -2.03 -8.57 18.92
CA LYS A 178 -3.02 -9.56 19.41
C LYS A 178 -4.34 -8.92 19.84
N LYS A 179 -4.30 -7.66 20.28
CA LYS A 179 -5.48 -6.91 20.73
C LYS A 179 -6.29 -6.31 19.58
N LEU A 180 -5.73 -6.19 18.38
CA LEU A 180 -6.41 -5.58 17.24
C LEU A 180 -7.58 -6.44 16.75
N LYS A 181 -8.78 -5.86 16.75
CA LYS A 181 -10.03 -6.50 16.32
C LYS A 181 -10.53 -5.86 15.04
N VAL A 182 -11.20 -6.65 14.20
CA VAL A 182 -11.66 -6.23 12.88
C VAL A 182 -13.17 -6.20 12.83
N ARG A 183 -13.74 -5.10 12.33
CA ARG A 183 -15.16 -4.96 12.04
C ARG A 183 -15.33 -4.25 10.70
N ASN A 184 -16.22 -4.76 9.84
CA ASN A 184 -16.45 -4.23 8.49
C ASN A 184 -15.16 -4.10 7.64
N GLY A 185 -14.18 -4.96 7.92
CA GLY A 185 -12.93 -5.00 7.18
C GLY A 185 -11.79 -4.17 7.75
N GLU A 186 -12.07 -3.13 8.54
CA GLU A 186 -11.04 -2.31 9.19
C GLU A 186 -10.88 -2.65 10.68
N PHE A 187 -9.78 -2.18 11.27
CA PHE A 187 -9.57 -2.28 12.72
C PHE A 187 -10.53 -1.34 13.47
N THR A 188 -11.02 -1.78 14.63
CA THR A 188 -11.92 -0.95 15.46
C THR A 188 -11.13 0.00 16.35
N ASN A 189 -11.59 1.25 16.50
CA ASN A 189 -10.93 2.28 17.32
C ASN A 189 -10.60 1.79 18.73
N ASP A 190 -11.56 1.18 19.44
CA ASP A 190 -11.35 0.63 20.79
C ASP A 190 -10.18 -0.37 20.83
N SER A 191 -10.04 -1.20 19.79
CA SER A 191 -8.97 -2.19 19.73
C SER A 191 -7.60 -1.60 19.37
N ILE A 192 -7.60 -0.43 18.75
CA ILE A 192 -6.40 0.35 18.45
C ILE A 192 -5.95 1.02 19.75
N ASP A 193 -6.85 1.68 20.47
CA ASP A 193 -6.54 2.29 21.77
C ASP A 193 -5.97 1.25 22.75
N ASP A 194 -6.59 0.07 22.84
CA ASP A 194 -6.11 -1.04 23.67
C ASP A 194 -4.71 -1.58 23.27
N ALA A 195 -4.40 -1.55 21.97
CA ALA A 195 -3.18 -2.14 21.40
C ALA A 195 -1.99 -1.17 21.41
N PHE A 196 -2.25 0.12 21.18
CA PHE A 196 -1.23 1.12 20.99
C PHE A 196 -1.05 2.01 22.23
N GLY A 197 -2.08 2.22 23.07
CA GLY A 197 -1.97 2.88 24.39
C GLY A 197 -1.29 4.26 24.41
N ASP A 198 -1.26 4.91 25.58
CA ASP A 198 -0.76 6.30 25.70
C ASP A 198 0.75 6.43 25.42
N ALA A 199 1.54 5.39 25.74
CA ALA A 199 3.00 5.43 25.63
C ALA A 199 3.51 5.53 24.18
N ILE A 200 2.80 4.94 23.20
CA ILE A 200 3.19 5.02 21.78
C ILE A 200 2.77 6.37 21.19
N TYR A 201 1.67 6.94 21.67
CA TYR A 201 1.17 8.23 21.17
C TYR A 201 2.03 9.41 21.65
N GLY A 202 2.51 9.39 22.90
CA GLY A 202 3.42 10.44 23.42
C GLY A 202 4.78 10.53 22.73
N ASP A 203 5.21 9.49 22.00
CA ASP A 203 6.48 9.48 21.24
C ASP A 203 6.36 10.11 19.84
N VAL A 204 5.13 10.27 19.31
CA VAL A 204 4.91 10.76 17.94
C VAL A 204 5.54 12.14 17.71
N VAL A 205 5.42 13.04 18.69
CA VAL A 205 6.02 14.39 18.62
C VAL A 205 7.55 14.31 18.64
N GLN A 206 8.12 13.43 19.47
CA GLN A 206 9.58 13.26 19.57
C GLN A 206 10.16 12.65 18.30
N GLU A 207 9.51 11.63 17.74
CA GLU A 207 9.91 11.01 16.49
C GLU A 207 9.81 11.99 15.31
N TYR A 208 8.79 12.85 15.28
CA TYR A 208 8.74 13.96 14.33
C TYR A 208 9.90 14.95 14.50
N LEU A 209 10.19 15.39 15.74
CA LEU A 209 11.29 16.32 16.03
C LEU A 209 12.66 15.75 15.67
N LYS A 210 12.85 14.44 15.87
CA LYS A 210 14.08 13.73 15.57
C LYS A 210 14.31 13.54 14.08
N HIS A 211 13.27 13.14 13.35
CA HIS A 211 13.41 12.75 11.95
C HIS A 211 13.09 13.85 10.95
N SER A 212 12.27 14.84 11.32
CA SER A 212 11.82 15.88 10.40
C SER A 212 11.43 17.19 11.12
N PRO A 213 12.34 17.79 11.91
CA PRO A 213 12.04 19.03 12.60
C PRO A 213 11.73 20.15 11.61
N ASN A 214 10.75 21.01 11.96
CA ASN A 214 10.33 22.18 11.17
C ASN A 214 9.82 21.89 9.75
N GLN A 215 9.54 20.63 9.43
CA GLN A 215 8.99 20.23 8.14
C GLN A 215 7.46 20.16 8.18
N GLN A 216 6.80 20.45 7.06
CA GLN A 216 5.34 20.37 7.03
C GLN A 216 4.89 18.91 7.05
N ALA A 217 4.10 18.55 8.05
CA ALA A 217 3.64 17.19 8.27
C ALA A 217 2.12 17.07 8.19
N ILE A 218 1.66 15.94 7.65
CA ILE A 218 0.26 15.52 7.77
C ILE A 218 0.23 14.25 8.61
N LEU A 219 -0.51 14.30 9.71
CA LEU A 219 -0.74 13.18 10.61
C LEU A 219 -2.11 12.56 10.35
N TYR A 220 -2.15 11.24 10.15
CA TYR A 220 -3.38 10.47 9.99
C TYR A 220 -3.68 9.68 11.27
N ALA A 221 -4.66 10.13 12.04
CA ALA A 221 -5.09 9.48 13.27
C ALA A 221 -6.19 8.43 12.99
N HIS A 222 -6.39 7.53 13.94
CA HIS A 222 -7.46 6.51 13.90
C HIS A 222 -8.82 7.04 14.36
N SER A 223 -8.85 8.09 15.19
CA SER A 223 -10.07 8.73 15.70
C SER A 223 -9.94 10.25 15.76
N VAL A 224 -11.09 10.93 15.84
CA VAL A 224 -11.14 12.41 15.91
C VAL A 224 -10.54 12.88 17.22
N GLU A 225 -10.86 12.17 18.31
CA GLU A 225 -10.35 12.41 19.65
C GLU A 225 -8.82 12.32 19.68
N ALA A 226 -8.24 11.26 19.12
CA ALA A 226 -6.80 11.11 19.01
C ALA A 226 -6.18 12.20 18.14
N SER A 227 -6.83 12.56 17.02
CA SER A 227 -6.32 13.63 16.15
C SER A 227 -6.27 15.00 16.84
N ILE A 228 -7.25 15.30 17.69
CA ILE A 228 -7.29 16.52 18.49
C ILE A 228 -6.18 16.48 19.54
N GLU A 229 -5.99 15.32 20.19
CA GLU A 229 -4.96 15.18 21.22
C GLU A 229 -3.55 15.32 20.64
N PHE A 230 -3.24 14.67 19.51
CA PHE A 230 -1.95 14.89 18.83
C PHE A 230 -1.72 16.36 18.50
N ALA A 231 -2.75 17.08 18.01
CA ALA A 231 -2.61 18.50 17.74
C ALA A 231 -2.23 19.29 18.99
N ARG A 232 -2.82 18.96 20.16
CA ARG A 232 -2.45 19.56 21.45
C ARG A 232 -1.03 19.19 21.88
N GLU A 233 -0.62 17.94 21.72
CA GLU A 233 0.74 17.50 22.06
C GLU A 233 1.80 18.25 21.24
N PHE A 234 1.58 18.41 19.92
CA PHE A 234 2.44 19.24 19.08
C PHE A 234 2.46 20.71 19.54
N GLN A 235 1.30 21.28 19.86
CA GLN A 235 1.20 22.66 20.37
C GLN A 235 1.94 22.83 21.71
N ASN A 236 1.83 21.86 22.63
CA ASN A 236 2.56 21.86 23.91
C ASN A 236 4.08 21.78 23.70
N ALA A 237 4.53 21.14 22.62
CA ALA A 237 5.92 21.14 22.19
C ALA A 237 6.34 22.39 21.38
N GLY A 238 5.48 23.41 21.28
CA GLY A 238 5.76 24.66 20.58
C GLY A 238 5.64 24.58 19.05
N ILE A 239 5.01 23.54 18.51
CA ILE A 239 4.81 23.35 17.08
C ILE A 239 3.37 23.72 16.72
N ASN A 240 3.19 24.65 15.78
CA ASN A 240 1.85 25.00 15.32
C ASN A 240 1.18 23.81 14.61
N ALA A 241 0.19 23.22 15.26
CA ALA A 241 -0.55 22.07 14.76
C ALA A 241 -2.06 22.30 14.89
N VAL A 242 -2.82 21.78 13.93
CA VAL A 242 -4.28 21.93 13.87
C VAL A 242 -4.92 20.63 13.46
N HIS A 243 -6.08 20.33 14.06
CA HIS A 243 -6.94 19.22 13.65
C HIS A 243 -7.95 19.68 12.58
N ALA A 244 -8.17 18.85 11.57
CA ALA A 244 -9.33 18.96 10.68
C ALA A 244 -9.92 17.58 10.32
N ASP A 245 -11.24 17.52 10.17
CA ASP A 245 -11.99 16.33 9.78
C ASP A 245 -13.15 16.67 8.81
N ALA A 246 -14.01 15.69 8.53
CA ALA A 246 -15.17 15.86 7.65
C ALA A 246 -16.26 16.78 8.24
N LYS A 247 -16.28 16.98 9.56
CA LYS A 247 -17.25 17.83 10.27
C LYS A 247 -16.75 19.27 10.40
N THR A 248 -15.46 19.53 10.19
CA THR A 248 -14.91 20.90 10.13
C THR A 248 -15.66 21.71 9.08
N PRO A 249 -16.28 22.86 9.45
CA PRO A 249 -17.00 23.74 8.53
C PRO A 249 -16.18 24.08 7.28
N LYS A 250 -16.83 24.16 6.11
CA LYS A 250 -16.13 24.34 4.81
C LYS A 250 -15.19 25.55 4.82
N THR A 251 -15.64 26.70 5.32
CA THR A 251 -14.84 27.94 5.37
C THR A 251 -13.62 27.83 6.29
N GLU A 252 -13.79 27.20 7.45
CA GLU A 252 -12.71 26.95 8.39
C GLU A 252 -11.70 25.95 7.82
N ARG A 253 -12.19 24.86 7.23
CA ARG A 253 -11.35 23.86 6.56
C ARG A 253 -10.56 24.47 5.40
N GLU A 254 -11.16 25.36 4.61
CA GLU A 254 -10.45 26.08 3.54
C GLU A 254 -9.33 26.98 4.10
N SER A 255 -9.59 27.70 5.19
CA SER A 255 -8.56 28.49 5.90
C SER A 255 -7.42 27.60 6.38
N ILE A 256 -7.73 26.52 7.11
CA ILE A 256 -6.72 25.58 7.63
C ILE A 256 -5.85 25.02 6.49
N MET A 257 -6.46 24.63 5.37
CA MET A 257 -5.71 24.14 4.21
C MET A 257 -4.83 25.22 3.60
N GLN A 258 -5.26 26.48 3.59
CA GLN A 258 -4.48 27.59 3.09
C GLN A 258 -3.31 27.95 4.03
N ASP A 259 -3.56 28.02 5.33
CA ASP A 259 -2.55 28.30 6.35
C ASP A 259 -1.51 27.19 6.39
N PHE A 260 -1.93 25.94 6.16
CA PHE A 260 -1.01 24.84 5.91
C PHE A 260 -0.24 25.05 4.60
N ARG A 261 -0.86 25.39 3.46
CA ARG A 261 -0.08 25.68 2.22
C ARG A 261 0.97 26.78 2.41
N ASN A 262 0.66 27.80 3.21
CA ASN A 262 1.55 28.93 3.51
C ASN A 262 2.68 28.57 4.48
N GLY A 263 2.60 27.42 5.16
CA GLY A 263 3.57 27.01 6.18
C GLY A 263 3.35 27.65 7.54
N GLU A 264 2.22 28.33 7.75
CA GLU A 264 1.80 28.88 9.03
C GLU A 264 1.45 27.74 9.99
N ILE A 265 0.68 26.76 9.51
CA ILE A 265 0.47 25.47 10.19
C ILE A 265 1.58 24.51 9.79
N ARG A 266 2.29 23.98 10.78
CA ARG A 266 3.39 23.03 10.58
C ARG A 266 2.90 21.59 10.52
N VAL A 267 1.92 21.22 11.35
CA VAL A 267 1.36 19.86 11.39
C VAL A 267 -0.16 19.90 11.23
N LEU A 268 -0.66 19.24 10.19
CA LEU A 268 -2.09 19.04 9.99
C LEU A 268 -2.47 17.63 10.47
N CYS A 269 -3.12 17.55 11.63
CA CYS A 269 -3.66 16.30 12.16
C CYS A 269 -5.05 16.07 11.56
N ASN A 270 -5.32 14.86 11.08
CA ASN A 270 -6.60 14.57 10.45
C ASN A 270 -7.09 13.14 10.63
N VAL A 271 -8.39 12.99 10.39
CA VAL A 271 -9.06 11.71 10.21
C VAL A 271 -9.78 11.71 8.88
N ASP A 272 -9.44 10.75 8.03
CA ASP A 272 -10.11 10.45 6.76
C ASP A 272 -10.19 11.59 5.72
N LEU A 273 -9.51 12.74 5.88
CA LEU A 273 -9.67 13.86 4.94
C LEU A 273 -9.34 13.51 3.48
N ILE A 274 -8.38 12.61 3.25
CA ILE A 274 -8.07 12.10 1.90
C ILE A 274 -9.18 11.20 1.38
N SER A 275 -9.65 10.26 2.20
CA SER A 275 -10.74 9.33 1.86
C SER A 275 -12.03 10.07 1.51
N GLU A 276 -12.26 11.18 2.20
CA GLU A 276 -13.38 12.12 2.01
C GLU A 276 -13.25 12.95 0.73
N GLY A 277 -12.11 12.91 0.05
CA GLY A 277 -11.90 13.60 -1.22
C GLY A 277 -11.65 15.10 -1.08
N PHE A 278 -11.12 15.54 0.07
CA PHE A 278 -10.73 16.93 0.25
C PHE A 278 -9.37 17.22 -0.39
N ASP A 279 -9.12 18.50 -0.74
CA ASP A 279 -7.85 18.92 -1.33
C ASP A 279 -6.81 19.08 -0.22
N VAL A 280 -6.20 17.95 0.12
CA VAL A 280 -5.14 17.90 1.13
C VAL A 280 -3.83 18.34 0.47
N PRO A 281 -3.21 19.44 0.97
CA PRO A 281 -1.99 20.00 0.38
C PRO A 281 -0.81 19.03 0.39
N ASP A 282 0.22 19.41 -0.37
CA ASP A 282 1.50 18.72 -0.36
C ASP A 282 2.20 18.91 0.98
N CYS A 283 2.82 17.85 1.47
CA CYS A 283 3.69 17.88 2.64
C CYS A 283 5.06 17.29 2.30
N THR A 284 6.00 17.43 3.23
CA THR A 284 7.29 16.72 3.19
C THR A 284 7.29 15.51 4.12
N VAL A 285 6.41 15.50 5.13
CA VAL A 285 6.30 14.42 6.12
C VAL A 285 4.89 13.85 6.18
N THR A 286 4.78 12.54 6.24
CA THR A 286 3.56 11.81 6.56
C THR A 286 3.74 11.07 7.87
N ILE A 287 2.81 11.24 8.80
CA ILE A 287 2.78 10.51 10.08
C ILE A 287 1.55 9.60 10.08
N LEU A 288 1.76 8.29 10.19
CA LEU A 288 0.72 7.27 10.20
C LEU A 288 0.51 6.80 11.64
N CYS A 289 -0.58 7.27 12.25
CA CYS A 289 -1.04 6.85 13.57
C CYS A 289 -2.32 5.98 13.48
N ARG A 290 -2.67 5.53 12.28
CA ARG A 290 -3.83 4.68 12.02
C ARG A 290 -3.42 3.34 11.41
N PRO A 291 -3.53 2.22 12.14
CA PRO A 291 -3.36 0.91 11.52
C PRO A 291 -4.51 0.68 10.54
N THR A 292 -4.22 0.17 9.34
CA THR A 292 -5.24 -0.10 8.32
C THR A 292 -5.05 -1.43 7.60
N LYS A 293 -6.16 -2.09 7.27
CA LYS A 293 -6.16 -3.26 6.38
C LYS A 293 -6.34 -2.89 4.91
N SER A 294 -6.66 -1.65 4.59
CA SER A 294 -6.86 -1.16 3.24
C SER A 294 -5.54 -0.73 2.61
N LEU A 295 -5.11 -1.47 1.58
CA LEU A 295 -3.95 -1.09 0.76
C LEU A 295 -4.18 0.27 0.07
N VAL A 296 -5.42 0.53 -0.37
CA VAL A 296 -5.82 1.80 -1.00
C VAL A 296 -5.51 2.96 -0.05
N LEU A 297 -5.98 2.86 1.19
CA LEU A 297 -5.83 3.91 2.20
C LEU A 297 -4.36 4.11 2.57
N TYR A 298 -3.64 3.01 2.80
CA TYR A 298 -2.21 3.03 3.10
C TYR A 298 -1.41 3.79 2.03
N LEU A 299 -1.59 3.45 0.74
CA LEU A 299 -0.85 4.12 -0.34
C LEU A 299 -1.26 5.58 -0.50
N GLN A 300 -2.55 5.90 -0.39
CA GLN A 300 -3.04 7.28 -0.47
C GLN A 300 -2.48 8.18 0.64
N GLN A 301 -2.32 7.65 1.85
CA GLN A 301 -1.75 8.36 2.99
C GLN A 301 -0.23 8.43 2.92
N SER A 302 0.45 7.28 2.87
CA SER A 302 1.92 7.19 2.89
C SER A 302 2.59 7.93 1.74
N MET A 303 1.99 7.89 0.54
CA MET A 303 2.55 8.56 -0.64
C MET A 303 2.19 10.04 -0.73
N ARG A 304 1.43 10.61 0.22
CA ARG A 304 1.05 12.04 0.19
C ARG A 304 2.30 12.93 0.20
N SER A 305 3.25 12.62 1.07
CA SER A 305 4.54 13.32 1.16
C SER A 305 5.45 13.06 -0.04
N MET A 306 5.18 12.06 -0.89
CA MET A 306 6.02 11.68 -2.02
C MET A 306 5.75 12.49 -3.30
N ARG A 307 4.80 13.43 -3.32
CA ARG A 307 4.59 14.31 -4.49
C ARG A 307 5.87 15.06 -4.85
N TYR A 308 6.26 15.07 -6.13
CA TYR A 308 7.58 15.56 -6.51
C TYR A 308 7.78 17.05 -6.22
N LYS A 309 8.91 17.38 -5.60
CA LYS A 309 9.51 18.72 -5.56
C LYS A 309 11.01 18.56 -5.79
N PRO A 310 11.68 19.49 -6.49
CA PRO A 310 13.12 19.42 -6.70
C PRO A 310 13.86 19.24 -5.36
N ASN A 311 14.80 18.29 -5.34
CA ASN A 311 15.64 17.97 -4.16
C ASN A 311 14.87 17.53 -2.90
N LYS A 312 13.59 17.17 -3.01
CA LYS A 312 12.81 16.67 -1.88
C LYS A 312 13.05 15.18 -1.68
N THR A 313 13.32 14.79 -0.44
CA THR A 313 13.14 13.43 0.07
C THR A 313 12.02 13.47 1.11
N ALA A 314 10.99 12.67 0.89
CA ALA A 314 9.86 12.55 1.80
C ALA A 314 10.26 11.77 3.07
N THR A 315 9.61 12.08 4.18
CA THR A 315 9.72 11.28 5.41
C THR A 315 8.38 10.65 5.73
N ILE A 316 8.36 9.34 5.95
CA ILE A 316 7.18 8.60 6.38
C ILE A 316 7.46 8.02 7.76
N ILE A 317 6.70 8.47 8.74
CA ILE A 317 6.76 8.04 10.15
C ILE A 317 5.55 7.12 10.37
N ASP A 318 5.78 5.82 10.50
CA ASP A 318 4.76 4.79 10.65
C ASP A 318 4.75 4.23 12.08
N CYS A 319 3.98 4.87 12.95
CA CYS A 319 3.86 4.55 14.37
C CYS A 319 3.02 3.28 14.63
N VAL A 320 2.49 2.65 13.58
CA VAL A 320 1.48 1.58 13.68
C VAL A 320 1.81 0.35 12.83
N MET A 321 3.01 0.31 12.27
CA MET A 321 3.55 -0.80 11.48
C MET A 321 2.70 -1.18 10.25
N ASN A 322 2.08 -0.21 9.57
CA ASN A 322 1.37 -0.47 8.33
C ASN A 322 2.24 -1.16 7.26
N TYR A 323 3.56 -0.86 7.23
CA TYR A 323 4.49 -1.52 6.30
C TYR A 323 4.55 -3.05 6.48
N SER A 324 4.28 -3.56 7.68
CA SER A 324 4.32 -4.99 7.97
C SER A 324 3.18 -5.75 7.29
N ILE A 325 2.07 -5.05 7.01
CA ILE A 325 0.88 -5.57 6.32
C ILE A 325 1.01 -5.35 4.81
N HIS A 326 1.34 -4.14 4.39
CA HIS A 326 1.24 -3.71 2.99
C HIS A 326 2.56 -3.72 2.23
N GLY A 327 3.68 -3.77 2.95
CA GLY A 327 5.00 -3.48 2.42
C GLY A 327 5.30 -1.99 2.36
N LEU A 328 6.45 -1.64 1.79
CA LEU A 328 6.83 -0.25 1.56
C LEU A 328 6.02 0.36 0.40
N PRO A 329 5.89 1.70 0.31
CA PRO A 329 5.08 2.36 -0.72
C PRO A 329 5.47 2.04 -2.17
N ASP A 330 6.74 1.72 -2.42
CA ASP A 330 7.25 1.33 -3.74
C ASP A 330 7.32 -0.19 -3.96
N GLY A 331 6.69 -0.96 -3.07
CA GLY A 331 6.56 -2.40 -3.14
C GLY A 331 5.92 -2.85 -4.45
N LYS A 332 6.39 -3.99 -4.98
CA LYS A 332 5.78 -4.60 -6.15
C LYS A 332 4.47 -5.27 -5.74
N HIS A 333 3.39 -4.89 -6.41
CA HIS A 333 2.08 -5.53 -6.27
C HIS A 333 1.72 -6.23 -7.57
N ASP A 334 1.07 -7.39 -7.44
CA ASP A 334 0.54 -8.14 -8.58
C ASP A 334 -0.86 -7.61 -8.90
N TRP A 335 -0.89 -6.49 -9.65
CA TRP A 335 -2.13 -5.80 -10.00
C TRP A 335 -3.03 -6.67 -10.87
N SER A 336 -2.47 -7.47 -11.78
CA SER A 336 -3.22 -8.40 -12.62
C SER A 336 -3.97 -9.43 -11.77
N LYS A 337 -3.31 -10.01 -10.76
CA LYS A 337 -3.97 -10.94 -9.83
C LYS A 337 -5.09 -10.28 -9.02
N TYR A 338 -4.92 -9.04 -8.57
CA TYR A 338 -5.98 -8.34 -7.84
C TYR A 338 -7.14 -7.94 -8.75
N PHE A 339 -6.85 -7.57 -9.99
CA PHE A 339 -7.84 -7.27 -11.03
C PHE A 339 -8.71 -8.49 -11.37
N ILE A 340 -8.10 -9.65 -11.59
CA ILE A 340 -8.82 -10.91 -11.83
C ILE A 340 -9.62 -11.32 -10.58
N GLY A 341 -9.05 -11.13 -9.39
CA GLY A 341 -9.65 -11.54 -8.12
C GLY A 341 -9.33 -12.99 -7.73
N GLY A 342 -10.00 -13.49 -6.69
CA GLY A 342 -9.81 -14.86 -6.19
C GLY A 342 -8.50 -15.08 -5.43
N TRP A 343 -7.74 -14.02 -5.19
CA TRP A 343 -6.44 -14.08 -4.49
C TRP A 343 -6.57 -14.37 -2.98
N LYS A 344 -7.75 -14.12 -2.41
CA LYS A 344 -8.05 -14.45 -1.02
C LYS A 344 -8.61 -15.87 -0.97
N ARG A 345 -7.76 -16.86 -0.67
CA ARG A 345 -8.20 -18.24 -0.40
C ARG A 345 -9.18 -18.22 0.78
N GLN A 346 -10.28 -18.97 0.70
CA GLN A 346 -11.05 -19.33 1.91
C GLN A 346 -10.07 -19.95 2.90
N ALA A 347 -10.10 -19.47 4.16
CA ALA A 347 -9.25 -20.02 5.19
C ALA A 347 -9.52 -21.51 5.30
N LYS A 348 -8.52 -22.36 5.00
CA LYS A 348 -8.58 -23.76 5.41
C LYS A 348 -8.69 -23.77 6.92
N ALA A 349 -9.72 -24.45 7.43
CA ALA A 349 -9.92 -24.66 8.86
C ALA A 349 -8.64 -25.26 9.49
N ASN A 350 -8.28 -24.73 10.66
CA ASN A 350 -7.30 -25.24 11.61
C ASN A 350 -6.02 -25.85 11.02
N THR A 351 -5.04 -24.98 10.73
CA THR A 351 -3.64 -25.40 10.88
C THR A 351 -3.26 -25.22 12.35
N ILE A 352 -2.95 -26.33 13.03
CA ILE A 352 -2.39 -26.32 14.38
C ILE A 352 -1.04 -25.60 14.28
N ARG A 353 -0.97 -24.37 14.81
CA ARG A 353 0.28 -23.61 14.87
C ARG A 353 1.09 -24.11 16.06
N ALA A 354 2.30 -24.58 15.77
CA ALA A 354 3.23 -25.06 16.78
C ALA A 354 4.49 -24.18 16.80
N LYS A 355 5.15 -24.12 17.96
CA LYS A 355 6.44 -23.47 18.19
C LYS A 355 7.44 -24.50 18.69
N GLU A 356 8.70 -24.33 18.32
CA GLU A 356 9.80 -25.18 18.78
C GLU A 356 10.44 -24.56 20.03
N CYS A 357 10.74 -25.38 21.03
CA CYS A 357 11.51 -24.97 22.20
C CYS A 357 12.96 -24.68 21.80
N PRO A 358 13.51 -23.47 22.05
CA PRO A 358 14.86 -23.13 21.64
C PRO A 358 15.96 -23.90 22.41
N GLU A 359 15.65 -24.40 23.60
CA GLU A 359 16.60 -25.15 24.44
C GLU A 359 16.68 -26.63 24.06
N CYS A 360 15.53 -27.25 23.78
CA CYS A 360 15.43 -28.71 23.65
C CYS A 360 14.77 -29.19 22.36
N SER A 361 14.46 -28.28 21.44
CA SER A 361 13.82 -28.53 20.14
C SER A 361 12.46 -29.25 20.17
N SER A 362 11.84 -29.41 21.34
CA SER A 362 10.52 -30.01 21.45
C SER A 362 9.44 -29.09 20.87
N VAL A 363 8.46 -29.66 20.19
CA VAL A 363 7.40 -28.91 19.50
C VAL A 363 6.17 -28.78 20.40
N TRP A 364 5.70 -27.56 20.60
CA TRP A 364 4.60 -27.21 21.49
C TRP A 364 3.52 -26.41 20.77
N SER A 365 2.30 -26.39 21.31
CA SER A 365 1.29 -25.46 20.85
C SER A 365 1.75 -24.02 21.05
N ILE A 366 1.28 -23.08 20.22
CA ILE A 366 1.69 -21.69 20.33
C ILE A 366 1.36 -21.06 21.70
N ASN A 367 0.33 -21.57 22.38
CA ASN A 367 -0.16 -21.06 23.67
C ASN A 367 0.59 -21.62 24.89
N THR A 368 1.48 -22.62 24.71
CA THR A 368 2.22 -23.23 25.82
C THR A 368 3.16 -22.21 26.47
N GLN A 369 2.98 -21.92 27.76
CA GLN A 369 3.77 -20.91 28.48
C GLN A 369 5.11 -21.45 28.98
N ILE A 370 5.17 -22.74 29.34
CA ILE A 370 6.38 -23.38 29.85
C ILE A 370 6.61 -24.67 29.05
N CYS A 371 7.84 -24.89 28.60
CA CYS A 371 8.25 -26.15 28.00
C CYS A 371 8.19 -27.25 29.06
N ILE A 372 7.27 -28.20 28.91
CA ILE A 372 7.10 -29.29 29.87
C ILE A 372 8.32 -30.23 29.87
N ASN A 373 9.09 -30.27 28.77
CA ASN A 373 10.25 -31.15 28.64
C ASN A 373 11.52 -30.61 29.32
N CYS A 374 11.78 -29.30 29.28
CA CYS A 374 13.02 -28.72 29.82
C CYS A 374 12.82 -27.55 30.80
N GLY A 375 11.57 -27.18 31.10
CA GLY A 375 11.25 -26.07 32.00
C GLY A 375 11.44 -24.67 31.41
N TYR A 376 11.82 -24.54 30.13
CA TYR A 376 12.00 -23.23 29.47
C TYR A 376 10.69 -22.41 29.50
N ASP A 377 10.72 -21.23 30.14
CA ASP A 377 9.59 -20.31 30.19
C ASP A 377 9.50 -19.47 28.90
N PHE A 378 8.56 -19.81 28.03
CA PHE A 378 8.26 -19.04 26.82
C PHE A 378 7.75 -17.64 27.15
N GLY A 379 7.12 -17.47 28.32
CA GLY A 379 6.61 -16.19 28.82
C GLY A 379 7.71 -15.25 29.29
N GLU A 380 8.84 -15.75 29.80
CA GLU A 380 9.97 -14.92 30.23
C GLU A 380 10.68 -14.26 29.04
N ARG A 381 10.87 -14.99 27.93
CA ARG A 381 11.39 -14.39 26.68
C ARG A 381 10.42 -13.36 26.13
N GLU A 382 9.12 -13.66 26.10
CA GLU A 382 8.12 -12.67 25.69
C GLU A 382 8.15 -11.44 26.62
N ARG A 383 8.34 -11.60 27.94
CA ARG A 383 8.49 -10.47 28.89
C ARG A 383 9.79 -9.69 28.67
N LYS A 384 10.93 -10.35 28.43
CA LYS A 384 12.22 -9.69 28.12
C LYS A 384 12.25 -9.02 26.74
N GLU A 385 11.55 -9.56 25.74
CA GLU A 385 11.31 -8.88 24.45
C GLU A 385 10.32 -7.70 24.63
N LYS A 386 9.35 -7.80 25.56
CA LYS A 386 8.41 -6.71 25.91
C LYS A 386 9.05 -5.58 26.74
N GLU A 387 9.99 -5.88 27.64
CA GLU A 387 10.71 -4.89 28.48
C GLU A 387 11.76 -4.09 27.69
N ARG A 388 12.13 -4.53 26.49
CA ARG A 388 13.12 -3.86 25.62
C ARG A 388 12.54 -2.78 24.71
N ILE A 389 11.25 -2.47 24.81
CA ILE A 389 10.56 -1.53 23.93
C ILE A 389 10.39 -0.19 24.68
N GLU A 390 11.48 0.54 24.83
CA GLU A 390 11.43 1.99 24.64
C GLU A 390 11.36 2.17 23.12
N ALA A 391 10.19 2.54 22.61
CA ALA A 391 9.74 2.22 21.26
C ALA A 391 10.31 3.15 20.17
N GLU A 392 11.63 3.39 20.17
CA GLU A 392 12.27 4.26 19.18
C GLU A 392 12.07 3.71 17.77
N LEU A 393 11.64 4.57 16.84
CA LEU A 393 11.46 4.18 15.46
C LEU A 393 12.81 3.90 14.79
N VAL A 394 12.82 2.84 13.98
CA VAL A 394 13.99 2.47 13.17
C VAL A 394 13.72 2.72 11.70
N GLU A 395 14.76 3.11 10.96
CA GLU A 395 14.66 3.30 9.52
C GLU A 395 14.54 1.94 8.81
N ILE A 396 13.42 1.72 8.14
CA ILE A 396 13.15 0.54 7.34
C ILE A 396 13.77 0.75 5.95
N ARG A 397 15.00 0.29 5.80
CA ARG A 397 15.71 0.36 4.51
C ARG A 397 15.13 -0.64 3.52
N LYS A 398 14.88 -0.19 2.28
CA LYS A 398 14.34 -1.01 1.19
C LYS A 398 15.10 -2.32 0.98
N ARG A 399 16.44 -2.28 1.03
CA ARG A 399 17.30 -3.45 0.88
C ARG A 399 17.04 -4.49 1.98
N ASP A 400 17.02 -4.05 3.23
CA ASP A 400 16.88 -4.92 4.40
C ASP A 400 15.46 -5.51 4.45
N PHE A 401 14.46 -4.70 4.08
CA PHE A 401 13.08 -5.15 3.94
C PHE A 401 12.91 -6.21 2.85
N GLN A 402 13.53 -6.03 1.67
CA GLN A 402 13.50 -7.03 0.60
C GLN A 402 14.16 -8.34 1.03
N ILE A 403 15.30 -8.26 1.73
CA ILE A 403 15.97 -9.42 2.30
C ILE A 403 15.05 -10.13 3.31
N ALA A 404 14.39 -9.41 4.22
CA ALA A 404 13.43 -9.97 5.17
C ALA A 404 12.22 -10.64 4.50
N MET A 405 11.68 -10.05 3.44
CA MET A 405 10.61 -10.64 2.62
C MET A 405 11.05 -11.96 1.98
N ILE A 406 12.25 -12.01 1.41
CA ILE A 406 12.79 -13.20 0.75
C ILE A 406 13.09 -14.31 1.76
N ASP A 407 13.66 -13.98 2.93
CA ASP A 407 13.93 -14.96 4.00
C ASP A 407 12.67 -15.71 4.45
N ARG A 408 11.52 -15.02 4.51
CA ARG A 408 10.25 -15.62 4.94
C ARG A 408 9.65 -16.60 3.92
N LYS A 409 10.13 -16.62 2.67
CA LYS A 409 9.63 -17.56 1.66
C LYS A 409 10.12 -18.99 1.96
N PRO A 410 9.26 -20.00 1.80
CA PRO A 410 9.71 -21.39 1.84
C PRO A 410 10.53 -21.69 0.59
N TYR A 411 11.48 -22.62 0.71
CA TYR A 411 12.08 -23.21 -0.48
C TYR A 411 11.03 -24.01 -1.27
N SER A 412 11.21 -24.06 -2.58
CA SER A 412 10.35 -24.81 -3.50
C SER A 412 11.06 -26.05 -4.03
N GLU A 413 10.33 -27.15 -4.19
CA GLU A 413 10.84 -28.39 -4.78
C GLU A 413 10.90 -28.32 -6.32
N SER A 414 10.31 -27.30 -6.93
CA SER A 414 10.32 -27.13 -8.38
C SER A 414 11.73 -26.86 -8.91
N LEU A 415 12.10 -27.57 -9.99
CA LEU A 415 13.35 -27.34 -10.71
C LEU A 415 13.45 -25.91 -11.26
N PHE A 416 12.32 -25.30 -11.63
CA PHE A 416 12.26 -23.92 -12.10
C PHE A 416 12.49 -22.87 -10.98
N ALA A 417 12.61 -23.31 -9.72
CA ALA A 417 12.74 -22.42 -8.57
C ALA A 417 14.16 -22.41 -7.97
N ILE A 418 15.17 -22.99 -8.64
CA ILE A 418 16.55 -23.04 -8.13
C ILE A 418 17.11 -21.62 -7.90
N GLU A 419 16.86 -20.69 -8.84
CA GLU A 419 17.26 -19.28 -8.70
C GLU A 419 16.59 -18.59 -7.50
N ASP A 420 15.29 -18.82 -7.31
CA ASP A 420 14.55 -18.26 -6.18
C ASP A 420 15.02 -18.87 -4.84
N ASN A 421 15.26 -20.18 -4.82
CA ASN A 421 15.82 -20.86 -3.65
C ASN A 421 17.21 -20.29 -3.30
N TRP A 422 18.02 -19.92 -4.30
CA TRP A 422 19.32 -19.28 -4.06
C TRP A 422 19.18 -17.93 -3.37
N LYS A 423 18.27 -17.09 -3.87
CA LYS A 423 17.95 -15.80 -3.24
C LYS A 423 17.45 -16.00 -1.80
N ILE A 424 16.60 -17.00 -1.56
CA ILE A 424 16.10 -17.35 -0.21
C ILE A 424 17.25 -17.75 0.72
N ALA A 425 18.19 -18.57 0.26
CA ALA A 425 19.33 -19.00 1.06
C ALA A 425 20.29 -17.86 1.40
N GLN A 426 20.52 -16.95 0.46
CA GLN A 426 21.29 -15.73 0.69
C GLN A 426 20.62 -14.84 1.74
N ALA A 427 19.31 -14.61 1.62
CA ALA A 427 18.55 -13.82 2.58
C ALA A 427 18.55 -14.42 3.99
N LYS A 428 18.33 -15.75 4.09
CA LYS A 428 18.44 -16.52 5.35
C LYS A 428 19.78 -16.38 6.05
N THR A 429 20.85 -16.20 5.28
CA THR A 429 22.21 -16.04 5.81
C THR A 429 22.46 -14.61 6.25
N ALA A 430 22.04 -13.63 5.45
CA ALA A 430 22.18 -12.22 5.76
C ALA A 430 21.48 -11.84 7.08
N ILE A 431 20.29 -12.38 7.35
CA ILE A 431 19.53 -12.07 8.57
C ILE A 431 20.08 -12.78 9.81
N LYS A 432 20.44 -14.07 9.70
CA LYS A 432 20.99 -14.83 10.84
C LYS A 432 22.42 -14.42 11.21
N GLY A 433 23.07 -13.60 10.40
CA GLY A 433 24.47 -13.19 10.58
C GLY A 433 25.48 -14.34 10.54
N SER A 434 25.07 -15.54 10.11
CA SER A 434 25.86 -16.76 10.20
C SER A 434 25.40 -17.86 9.23
N GLY A 435 26.35 -18.72 8.84
CA GLY A 435 26.17 -19.83 7.91
C GLY A 435 26.55 -19.49 6.47
N ASN A 436 26.54 -20.50 5.60
CA ASN A 436 26.83 -20.34 4.17
C ASN A 436 25.57 -20.67 3.35
N PRO A 437 25.11 -19.78 2.45
CA PRO A 437 23.91 -20.00 1.65
C PRO A 437 23.95 -21.32 0.86
N LEU A 438 25.13 -21.71 0.37
CA LEU A 438 25.32 -22.93 -0.43
C LEU A 438 24.96 -24.18 0.37
N TYR A 439 25.35 -24.23 1.65
CA TYR A 439 25.04 -25.35 2.53
C TYR A 439 23.55 -25.36 2.93
N LYS A 440 22.89 -24.20 3.03
CA LYS A 440 21.44 -24.15 3.28
C LYS A 440 20.64 -24.72 2.11
N ILE A 441 21.06 -24.43 0.88
CA ILE A 441 20.51 -25.06 -0.33
C ILE A 441 20.81 -26.54 -0.35
N ALA A 442 22.07 -26.94 -0.16
CA ALA A 442 22.45 -28.35 -0.18
C ALA A 442 21.61 -29.18 0.79
N TYR A 443 21.40 -28.67 2.02
CA TYR A 443 20.55 -29.31 3.01
C TYR A 443 19.11 -29.51 2.51
N PHE A 444 18.50 -28.46 1.94
CA PHE A 444 17.12 -28.55 1.43
C PHE A 444 16.99 -29.58 0.30
N TYR A 445 17.86 -29.53 -0.70
CA TYR A 445 17.77 -30.43 -1.85
C TYR A 445 18.06 -31.88 -1.46
N ILE A 446 19.06 -32.14 -0.60
CA ILE A 446 19.36 -33.50 -0.13
C ILE A 446 18.23 -34.05 0.74
N LYS A 447 17.70 -33.25 1.67
CA LYS A 447 16.61 -33.68 2.58
C LYS A 447 15.35 -34.09 1.81
N ASN A 448 15.10 -33.48 0.65
CA ASN A 448 13.95 -33.79 -0.20
C ASN A 448 14.28 -34.74 -1.37
N ASN A 449 15.48 -35.34 -1.40
CA ASN A 449 15.94 -36.23 -2.49
C ASN A 449 15.94 -35.57 -3.89
N LEU A 450 16.29 -34.30 -3.97
CA LEU A 450 16.30 -33.47 -5.19
C LEU A 450 17.71 -33.17 -5.70
N ASP A 451 18.72 -33.97 -5.38
CA ASP A 451 20.14 -33.69 -5.64
C ASP A 451 20.69 -34.40 -6.88
N SER A 452 19.89 -34.47 -7.95
CA SER A 452 20.31 -35.09 -9.22
C SER A 452 21.46 -34.32 -9.89
N PRO A 453 22.24 -34.95 -10.79
CA PRO A 453 23.32 -34.26 -11.52
C PRO A 453 22.86 -32.99 -12.25
N ALA A 454 21.65 -33.01 -12.84
CA ALA A 454 21.08 -31.84 -13.52
C ALA A 454 20.77 -30.69 -12.55
N VAL A 455 20.31 -31.00 -11.33
CA VAL A 455 20.09 -29.98 -10.30
C VAL A 455 21.40 -29.37 -9.82
N LEU A 456 22.43 -30.21 -9.63
CA LEU A 456 23.77 -29.73 -9.25
C LEU A 456 24.37 -28.79 -10.30
N GLU A 457 24.22 -29.12 -11.59
CA GLU A 457 24.65 -28.27 -12.70
C GLU A 457 23.91 -26.92 -12.71
N GLU A 458 22.59 -26.95 -12.53
CA GLU A 458 21.80 -25.72 -12.47
C GLU A 458 22.13 -24.87 -11.23
N ILE A 459 22.41 -25.49 -10.09
CA ILE A 459 22.90 -24.79 -8.90
C ILE A 459 24.25 -24.13 -9.17
N ILE A 460 25.17 -24.78 -9.88
CA ILE A 460 26.46 -24.18 -10.27
C ILE A 460 26.20 -22.92 -11.11
N ASN A 461 25.32 -23.01 -12.12
CA ASN A 461 24.98 -21.90 -13.00
C ASN A 461 24.37 -20.72 -12.23
N VAL A 462 23.34 -20.98 -11.43
CA VAL A 462 22.60 -19.98 -10.65
C VAL A 462 23.47 -19.31 -9.59
N THR A 463 24.33 -20.08 -8.92
CA THR A 463 25.15 -19.57 -7.82
C THR A 463 26.43 -18.90 -8.32
N ASN A 464 26.83 -19.16 -9.57
CA ASN A 464 28.12 -18.80 -10.16
C ASN A 464 29.32 -19.23 -9.28
N LYS A 465 29.16 -20.36 -8.57
CA LYS A 465 30.18 -20.94 -7.69
C LYS A 465 31.03 -21.96 -8.44
N ASN A 466 32.24 -22.19 -7.94
CA ASN A 466 33.12 -23.22 -8.51
C ASN A 466 32.45 -24.60 -8.41
N PRO A 467 32.39 -25.40 -9.49
CA PRO A 467 31.84 -26.75 -9.46
C PRO A 467 32.37 -27.61 -8.30
N LYS A 468 33.68 -27.55 -8.02
CA LYS A 468 34.30 -28.31 -6.93
C LYS A 468 33.76 -27.90 -5.56
N GLU A 469 33.49 -26.60 -5.35
CA GLU A 469 32.93 -26.05 -4.11
C GLU A 469 31.49 -26.56 -3.91
N VAL A 470 30.67 -26.52 -4.96
CA VAL A 470 29.28 -27.04 -4.92
C VAL A 470 29.25 -28.53 -4.62
N HIS A 471 30.06 -29.33 -5.33
CA HIS A 471 30.14 -30.77 -5.08
C HIS A 471 30.61 -31.09 -3.66
N ALA A 472 31.64 -30.40 -3.16
CA ALA A 472 32.13 -30.58 -1.80
C ALA A 472 31.06 -30.25 -0.75
N ALA A 473 30.31 -29.15 -0.93
CA ALA A 473 29.23 -28.77 -0.03
C ALA A 473 28.12 -29.82 0.03
N PHE A 474 27.71 -30.36 -1.13
CA PHE A 474 26.69 -31.41 -1.20
C PHE A 474 27.17 -32.74 -0.59
N GLN A 475 28.41 -33.15 -0.85
CA GLN A 475 28.98 -34.37 -0.25
C GLN A 475 29.10 -34.25 1.27
N TRP A 476 29.60 -33.12 1.76
CA TRP A 476 29.67 -32.85 3.20
C TRP A 476 28.29 -32.89 3.85
N MET A 477 27.28 -32.31 3.20
CA MET A 477 25.92 -32.29 3.71
C MET A 477 25.26 -33.68 3.70
N LYS A 478 25.49 -34.50 2.66
CA LYS A 478 25.05 -35.90 2.64
C LYS A 478 25.59 -36.69 3.82
N HIS A 479 26.87 -36.50 4.13
CA HIS A 479 27.50 -37.15 5.28
C HIS A 479 26.90 -36.68 6.61
N LYS A 480 26.60 -35.37 6.73
CA LYS A 480 26.01 -34.77 7.93
C LYS A 480 24.52 -35.06 8.16
N ILE A 481 23.77 -35.45 7.13
CA ILE A 481 22.36 -35.83 7.25
C ILE A 481 22.22 -37.33 7.58
N ARG A 482 23.17 -38.15 7.12
CA ARG A 482 23.20 -39.61 7.34
C ARG A 482 23.69 -40.02 8.73
N ASN A 483 24.43 -39.13 9.40
CA ASN A 483 24.92 -39.27 10.78
C ASN A 483 24.20 -38.25 11.65
#